data_AF-A0A7C1CRX1-F1
#
_entry.id   AF-A0A7C1CRX1-F1
#
_cell.length_a   1.000
_cell.length_b   1.000
_cell.length_c   1.000
_cell.angle_alpha   90.00
_cell.angle_beta   90.00
_cell.angle_gamma   90.00
#
_symmetry.space_group_name_H-M   'P 1'
#
loop_
_entity.id
_entity.type
_entity.pdbx_description
1 polymer ?
#
loop_
_entity_poly.entity_id
_entity_poly.type
_entity_poly.pdbx_seq_one_letter_code
_entity_poly.pdbx_strand_id
1 'polypeptide(L)'
;MLRLSRIAILVLTIVLWVAAILVFPTLLPINFPKYKCLGVIIHTDYLVHVVLFVLLVISLRLMGIKIFNIGVFILLLLASILAEVWQLYIPHRTFNISDLISNIIGVLIGYGVAGGIRRRIKDNG
;
A
#
# COMPACT_ATOMS: atom_id res chain seq x y z
N MET A 1 -2.82 3.44 30.99
CA MET A 1 -3.19 2.88 29.66
C MET A 1 -3.32 4.01 28.65
N LEU A 2 -2.35 4.15 27.74
CA LEU A 2 -2.43 5.14 26.65
C LEU A 2 -3.51 4.70 25.65
N ARG A 3 -4.66 5.38 25.65
CA ARG A 3 -5.64 5.26 24.55
C ARG A 3 -5.14 6.10 23.39
N LEU A 4 -4.43 5.49 22.43
CA LEU A 4 -4.12 6.17 21.17
C LEU A 4 -5.42 6.52 20.43
N SER A 5 -5.47 7.72 19.86
CA SER A 5 -6.58 8.12 19.00
C SER A 5 -6.58 7.27 17.72
N ARG A 6 -7.75 7.07 17.10
CA ARG A 6 -7.85 6.33 15.82
C ARG A 6 -7.01 6.96 14.71
N ILE A 7 -6.82 8.29 14.78
CA ILE A 7 -5.95 9.03 13.84
C ILE A 7 -4.48 8.67 14.09
N ALA A 8 -4.05 8.62 15.35
CA ALA A 8 -2.68 8.22 15.68
C ALA A 8 -2.40 6.79 15.23
N ILE A 9 -3.35 5.87 15.41
CA ILE A 9 -3.25 4.49 14.92
C ILE A 9 -3.13 4.47 13.40
N LEU A 10 -3.99 5.19 12.67
CA LEU A 10 -3.94 5.29 11.21
C LEU A 10 -2.57 5.77 10.71
N VAL A 11 -2.10 6.89 11.24
CA VAL A 11 -0.82 7.50 10.82
C VAL A 11 0.33 6.56 11.16
N LEU A 12 0.36 6.01 12.39
CA LEU A 12 1.40 5.08 12.81
C LEU A 12 1.43 3.83 11.93
N THR A 13 0.28 3.24 11.62
CA THR A 13 0.19 2.07 10.74
C THR A 13 0.73 2.41 9.34
N ILE A 14 0.36 3.55 8.76
CA ILE A 14 0.86 3.96 7.44
C ILE A 14 2.38 4.15 7.47
N VAL A 15 2.90 4.85 8.48
CA VAL A 15 4.34 5.11 8.62
C VAL A 15 5.12 3.81 8.78
N LEU A 16 4.69 2.93 9.68
CA LEU A 16 5.32 1.62 9.88
C LEU A 16 5.25 0.75 8.63
N TRP A 17 4.13 0.80 7.90
CA TRP A 17 3.96 0.04 6.66
C TRP A 17 4.89 0.52 5.55
N VAL A 18 4.94 1.84 5.31
CA VAL A 18 5.86 2.42 4.31
C VAL A 18 7.31 2.14 4.70
N ALA A 19 7.68 2.30 5.98
CA ALA A 19 9.01 1.96 6.46
C ALA A 19 9.36 0.49 6.22
N ALA A 20 8.41 -0.43 6.48
CA ALA A 20 8.60 -1.85 6.20
C ALA A 20 8.84 -2.11 4.70
N ILE A 21 8.03 -1.51 3.82
CA ILE A 21 8.19 -1.65 2.36
C ILE A 21 9.56 -1.14 1.87
N LEU A 22 10.11 -0.10 2.51
CA LEU A 22 11.43 0.44 2.17
C LEU A 22 12.59 -0.42 2.69
N VAL A 23 12.44 -0.98 3.89
CA VAL A 23 13.52 -1.71 4.57
C VAL A 23 13.58 -3.19 4.16
N PHE A 24 12.46 -3.89 4.05
CA PHE A 24 12.48 -5.33 3.75
C PHE A 24 13.17 -5.68 2.42
N PRO A 25 12.90 -4.99 1.29
CA PRO A 25 13.55 -5.28 0.01
C PRO A 25 15.02 -4.85 -0.07
N THR A 26 15.51 -4.05 0.89
CA THR A 26 16.94 -3.70 0.96
C THR A 26 17.73 -4.72 1.77
N LEU A 27 17.09 -5.37 2.75
CA LEU A 27 17.70 -6.43 3.56
C LEU A 27 17.66 -7.81 2.90
N LEU A 28 16.65 -8.05 2.05
CA LEU A 28 16.47 -9.34 1.39
C LEU A 28 16.89 -9.24 -0.08
N PRO A 29 17.90 -9.99 -0.54
CA PRO A 29 18.32 -10.03 -1.93
C PRO A 29 17.31 -10.83 -2.77
N ILE A 30 16.10 -10.30 -2.93
CA ILE A 30 15.03 -10.90 -3.71
C ILE A 30 15.18 -10.46 -5.16
N ASN A 31 15.50 -11.42 -6.04
CA ASN A 31 15.49 -11.20 -7.47
C ASN A 31 14.08 -11.46 -8.01
N PHE A 32 13.40 -10.40 -8.41
CA PHE A 32 12.10 -10.51 -9.06
C PHE A 32 12.27 -10.87 -10.55
N PRO A 33 11.60 -11.93 -11.05
CA PRO A 33 11.65 -12.29 -12.45
C PRO A 33 11.09 -11.18 -13.34
N LYS A 34 11.67 -11.06 -14.54
CA LYS A 34 11.25 -10.12 -15.58
C LYS A 34 10.59 -10.90 -16.71
N TYR A 35 9.39 -10.48 -17.08
CA TYR A 35 8.65 -11.09 -18.19
C TYR A 35 8.51 -10.07 -19.30
N LYS A 36 8.75 -10.50 -20.55
CA LYS A 36 8.48 -9.65 -21.73
C LYS A 36 7.09 -9.99 -22.26
N CYS A 37 6.16 -9.06 -22.15
CA CYS A 37 4.80 -9.20 -22.67
C CYS A 37 4.55 -8.09 -23.69
N LEU A 38 4.21 -8.43 -24.94
CA LEU A 38 3.88 -7.47 -26.00
C LEU A 38 4.93 -6.36 -26.19
N GLY A 39 6.22 -6.69 -26.05
CA GLY A 39 7.32 -5.73 -26.17
C GLY A 39 7.63 -4.92 -24.89
N VAL A 40 6.79 -5.01 -23.86
CA VAL A 40 6.98 -4.35 -22.56
C VAL A 40 7.62 -5.33 -21.57
N ILE A 41 8.62 -4.87 -20.82
CA ILE A 41 9.24 -5.64 -19.74
C ILE A 41 8.44 -5.38 -18.46
N ILE A 42 7.66 -6.38 -18.05
CA ILE A 42 6.92 -6.40 -16.80
C ILE A 42 7.79 -7.04 -15.74
N HIS A 43 8.04 -6.31 -14.66
CA HIS A 43 8.73 -6.84 -13.50
C HIS A 43 7.67 -7.33 -12.49
N THR A 44 7.89 -8.47 -11.83
CA THR A 44 6.90 -9.02 -10.89
C THR A 44 6.81 -8.28 -9.57
N ASP A 45 7.82 -7.46 -9.23
CA ASP A 45 7.77 -6.53 -8.10
C ASP A 45 6.59 -5.56 -8.20
N TYR A 46 6.17 -5.18 -9.42
CA TYR A 46 4.97 -4.35 -9.62
C TYR A 46 3.71 -4.98 -9.00
N LEU A 47 3.57 -6.31 -9.14
CA LEU A 47 2.46 -7.02 -8.50
C LEU A 47 2.59 -7.04 -6.97
N VAL A 48 3.82 -7.13 -6.47
CA VAL A 48 4.09 -7.06 -5.02
C VAL A 48 3.67 -5.70 -4.48
N HIS A 49 3.99 -4.60 -5.17
CA HIS A 49 3.52 -3.25 -4.84
C HIS A 49 2.00 -3.16 -4.75
N VAL A 50 1.29 -3.69 -5.77
CA VAL A 50 -0.18 -3.76 -5.74
C VAL A 50 -0.67 -4.51 -4.50
N VAL A 51 -0.16 -5.72 -4.25
CA VAL A 51 -0.58 -6.57 -3.12
C VAL A 51 -0.33 -5.88 -1.78
N LEU A 52 0.84 -5.26 -1.59
CA LEU A 52 1.20 -4.58 -0.36
C LEU A 52 0.27 -3.41 -0.04
N PHE A 53 -0.14 -2.62 -1.03
CA PHE A 53 -1.09 -1.53 -0.83
C PHE A 53 -2.53 -2.03 -0.65
N VAL A 54 -2.94 -3.11 -1.31
CA VAL A 54 -4.23 -3.79 -1.03
C VAL A 54 -4.29 -4.22 0.44
N LEU A 55 -3.24 -4.87 0.92
CA LEU A 55 -3.14 -5.35 2.31
C LEU A 55 -3.16 -4.19 3.31
N LEU A 56 -2.52 -3.06 3.02
CA LEU A 56 -2.59 -1.86 3.86
C LEU A 56 -4.05 -1.39 4.05
N VAL A 57 -4.79 -1.23 2.95
CA VAL A 57 -6.17 -0.75 3.01
C VAL A 57 -7.07 -1.72 3.77
N ILE A 58 -6.93 -3.03 3.50
CA ILE A 58 -7.70 -4.07 4.20
C ILE A 58 -7.35 -4.08 5.70
N SER A 59 -6.07 -3.98 6.05
CA SER A 59 -5.62 -3.95 7.45
C SER A 59 -6.23 -2.78 8.21
N LEU A 60 -6.20 -1.57 7.63
CA LEU A 60 -6.84 -0.39 8.22
C LEU A 60 -8.35 -0.60 8.41
N ARG A 61 -9.02 -1.25 7.45
CA ARG A 61 -10.44 -1.59 7.57
C ARG A 61 -10.70 -2.56 8.73
N LEU A 62 -9.91 -3.62 8.85
CA LEU A 62 -10.02 -4.63 9.91
C LEU A 62 -9.75 -4.02 11.30
N MET A 63 -8.88 -3.01 11.38
CA MET A 63 -8.64 -2.22 12.58
C MET A 63 -9.78 -1.23 12.91
N GLY A 64 -10.87 -1.23 12.14
CA GLY A 64 -12.04 -0.38 12.38
C GLY A 64 -11.87 1.07 11.93
N ILE A 65 -10.85 1.38 11.11
CA ILE A 65 -10.69 2.72 10.53
C ILE A 65 -11.80 2.95 9.48
N LYS A 66 -12.35 4.16 9.49
CA LYS A 66 -13.35 4.61 8.51
C LYS A 66 -12.69 4.93 7.17
N ILE A 67 -12.25 3.89 6.46
CA ILE A 67 -11.53 4.03 5.18
C ILE A 67 -12.30 4.82 4.11
N PHE A 68 -13.64 4.79 4.09
CA PHE A 68 -14.46 5.55 3.13
C PHE A 68 -14.52 7.06 3.40
N ASN A 69 -13.78 7.56 4.38
CA ASN A 69 -13.56 9.00 4.55
C ASN A 69 -12.59 9.49 3.46
N ILE A 70 -12.96 10.57 2.76
CA ILE A 70 -12.15 11.18 1.71
C ILE A 70 -10.74 11.56 2.18
N GLY A 71 -10.58 12.00 3.43
CA GLY A 71 -9.28 12.33 4.01
C GLY A 71 -8.38 11.10 4.17
N VAL A 72 -8.94 9.93 4.47
CA VAL A 72 -8.18 8.67 4.56
C VAL A 72 -7.76 8.21 3.16
N PHE A 73 -8.63 8.39 2.17
CA PHE A 73 -8.32 8.08 0.77
C PHE A 73 -7.17 8.95 0.25
N ILE A 74 -7.25 10.27 0.45
CA ILE A 74 -6.18 11.20 0.10
C ILE A 74 -4.88 10.83 0.83
N LEU A 75 -4.95 10.50 2.12
CA LEU A 75 -3.76 10.10 2.89
C LEU A 75 -3.10 8.83 2.34
N LEU A 76 -3.88 7.84 1.90
CA LEU A 76 -3.36 6.61 1.31
C LEU A 76 -2.76 6.83 -0.07
N LEU A 77 -3.34 7.72 -0.88
CA LEU A 77 -2.73 8.14 -2.14
C LEU A 77 -1.42 8.89 -1.89
N LEU A 78 -1.39 9.81 -0.94
CA LEU A 78 -0.15 10.49 -0.53
C LEU A 78 0.89 9.48 -0.04
N ALA A 79 0.50 8.46 0.73
CA ALA A 79 1.40 7.39 1.17
C ALA A 79 1.97 6.59 -0.01
N SER A 80 1.17 6.29 -1.04
CA SER A 80 1.63 5.61 -2.26
C SER A 80 2.67 6.42 -3.05
N ILE A 81 2.53 7.74 -3.09
CA ILE A 81 3.50 8.65 -3.72
C ILE A 81 4.75 8.77 -2.87
N LEU A 82 4.58 8.99 -1.57
CA LEU A 82 5.69 9.14 -0.64
C LEU A 82 6.55 7.88 -0.57
N ALA A 83 5.99 6.68 -0.66
CA ALA A 83 6.76 5.45 -0.69
C ALA A 83 7.80 5.46 -1.82
N GLU A 84 7.44 5.92 -3.01
CA GLU A 84 8.34 6.02 -4.16
C GLU A 84 9.35 7.17 -4.02
N VAL A 85 8.92 8.31 -3.47
CA VAL A 85 9.81 9.46 -3.22
C VAL A 85 10.86 9.11 -2.16
N TRP A 86 10.47 8.42 -1.09
CA TRP A 86 11.39 8.02 -0.03
C TRP A 86 12.40 6.98 -0.49
N GLN A 87 12.05 6.16 -1.48
CA GLN A 87 12.95 5.19 -2.08
C GLN A 87 14.20 5.85 -2.71
N LEU A 88 14.13 7.13 -3.11
CA LEU A 88 15.28 7.89 -3.64
C LEU A 88 16.40 8.09 -2.61
N TYR A 89 16.11 8.00 -1.33
CA TYR A 89 17.12 8.11 -0.27
C TYR A 89 17.85 6.78 -0.01
N ILE A 90 17.41 5.69 -0.63
CA ILE A 90 18.05 4.38 -0.54
C ILE A 90 19.11 4.27 -1.64
N PRO A 91 20.37 3.93 -1.31
CA PRO A 91 21.41 3.74 -2.31
C PRO A 91 21.00 2.74 -3.39
N HIS A 92 21.32 3.04 -4.64
CA HIS A 92 21.03 2.20 -5.82
C HIS A 92 19.55 2.00 -6.16
N ARG A 93 18.63 2.72 -5.51
CA ARG A 93 17.23 2.77 -5.92
C ARG A 93 16.93 4.04 -6.70
N THR A 94 16.07 3.91 -7.69
CA THR A 94 15.61 5.02 -8.54
C THR A 94 14.10 5.12 -8.46
N PHE A 95 13.58 6.32 -8.75
CA PHE A 95 12.15 6.53 -8.90
C PHE A 95 11.63 5.77 -10.13
N ASN A 96 10.59 4.97 -9.95
CA ASN A 96 9.93 4.18 -10.97
C ASN A 96 8.45 4.51 -11.05
N ILE A 97 8.03 5.04 -12.21
CA ILE A 97 6.64 5.38 -12.48
C ILE A 97 5.74 4.13 -12.42
N SER A 98 6.26 2.96 -12.80
CA SER A 98 5.51 1.70 -12.77
C SER A 98 5.19 1.28 -11.34
N ASP A 99 6.12 1.49 -10.39
CA ASP A 99 5.93 1.19 -8.97
C ASP A 99 4.91 2.15 -8.35
N LEU A 100 4.99 3.45 -8.68
CA LEU A 100 3.98 4.43 -8.29
C LEU A 100 2.58 4.05 -8.77
N ILE A 101 2.44 3.72 -10.06
CA ILE A 101 1.15 3.29 -10.63
C ILE A 101 0.65 2.03 -9.92
N SER A 102 1.55 1.07 -9.66
CA SER A 102 1.23 -0.17 -8.95
C SER A 102 0.74 0.09 -7.53
N ASN A 103 1.38 1.00 -6.79
CA ASN A 103 0.96 1.41 -5.45
C ASN A 103 -0.47 2.01 -5.50
N ILE A 104 -0.73 2.92 -6.44
CA ILE A 104 -2.05 3.56 -6.62
C ILE A 104 -3.12 2.52 -6.97
N ILE A 105 -2.84 1.61 -7.91
CA ILE A 105 -3.76 0.51 -8.25
C ILE A 105 -4.05 -0.36 -7.02
N GLY A 106 -3.03 -0.65 -6.21
CA GLY A 106 -3.19 -1.38 -4.95
C GLY A 106 -4.16 -0.68 -3.98
N VAL A 107 -4.05 0.64 -3.82
CA VAL A 107 -5.00 1.42 -3.01
C VAL A 107 -6.42 1.30 -3.58
N LEU A 108 -6.61 1.48 -4.88
CA LEU A 108 -7.93 1.42 -5.52
C LEU A 108 -8.59 0.05 -5.36
N ILE A 109 -7.84 -1.03 -5.63
CA ILE A 109 -8.32 -2.41 -5.45
C ILE A 109 -8.66 -2.65 -3.97
N GLY A 110 -7.78 -2.23 -3.06
CA GLY A 110 -7.99 -2.36 -1.62
C GLY A 110 -9.28 -1.70 -1.15
N TYR A 111 -9.62 -0.52 -1.68
CA TYR A 111 -10.89 0.16 -1.42
C TYR A 111 -12.10 -0.64 -1.91
N GLY A 112 -12.01 -1.17 -3.13
CA GLY A 112 -13.06 -2.02 -3.70
C GLY A 112 -13.32 -3.26 -2.83
N VAL A 113 -12.25 -3.98 -2.47
CA VAL A 113 -12.32 -5.17 -1.62
C VAL A 113 -12.89 -4.84 -0.24
N ALA A 114 -12.37 -3.80 0.41
CA ALA A 114 -12.84 -3.39 1.73
C ALA A 114 -14.30 -2.89 1.72
N GLY A 115 -14.79 -2.40 0.57
CA GLY A 115 -16.19 -2.08 0.32
C GLY A 115 -17.07 -3.32 0.26
N GLY A 116 -16.61 -4.37 -0.43
CA GLY A 116 -17.24 -5.68 -0.42
C GLY A 116 -17.36 -6.27 0.99
N ILE A 117 -16.29 -6.19 1.79
CA ILE A 117 -16.29 -6.65 3.20
C ILE A 117 -17.35 -5.89 4.02
N ARG A 118 -17.45 -4.57 3.85
CA ARG A 118 -18.46 -3.75 4.57
C ARG A 118 -19.90 -4.20 4.29
N ARG A 119 -20.22 -4.54 3.03
CA ARG A 119 -21.57 -4.97 2.65
C ARG A 119 -21.93 -6.28 3.35
N ARG A 120 -21.04 -7.28 3.29
CA ARG A 120 -21.25 -8.58 3.94
C ARG A 120 -21.44 -8.52 5.45
N ILE A 121 -20.73 -7.63 6.16
CA ILE A 121 -20.91 -7.48 7.61
C ILE A 121 -22.28 -6.86 7.93
N LYS A 122 -22.78 -5.95 7.09
CA LYS A 122 -24.10 -5.33 7.29
C LYS A 122 -25.24 -6.30 6.98
N ASP A 123 -25.06 -7.21 6.02
CA ASP A 123 -26.08 -8.17 5.62
C ASP A 123 -26.24 -9.34 6.61
N ASN A 124 -25.27 -9.54 7.52
CA ASN A 124 -25.22 -10.65 8.49
C ASN A 124 -25.53 -10.25 9.96
N GLY A 125 -25.90 -8.99 10.23
CA GLY A 125 -26.17 -8.48 11.58
C GLY A 125 -27.50 -7.74 11.64
#